data_AF-A0A0Q4B5Y3-F1
#
_entry.id   AF-A0A0Q4B5Y3-F1
#
_cell.length_a   1.000
_cell.length_b   1.000
_cell.length_c   1.000
_cell.angle_alpha   90.00
_cell.angle_beta   90.00
_cell.angle_gamma   90.00
#
_symmetry.space_group_name_H-M   'P 1'
#
loop_
_entity.id
_entity.type
_entity.pdbx_description
1 polymer ?
#
loop_
_entity_poly.entity_id
_entity_poly.type
_entity_poly.pdbx_seq_one_letter_code
_entity_poly.pdbx_strand_id
1 'polypeptide(L)'
;MRFIKTIFSLLLLAACWGGETLGQKVNYLYAGHDSTVLEVEFPSVRLEPVEVQGQRSLLPYMPEGIYRQEAGDPDLPNYALPMLMQPGQTASVRILSMELDTVPGVLIAPSRGMLIRTVDPSTVVRIFGPSYTNDGLFPTQSVEFAAPYWQGTNYGRSLQLYPLQYNPVKR
;
A
#
# COMPACT_ATOMS: atom_id res chain seq x y z
N MET A 1 -5.52 -1.63 67.70
CA MET A 1 -5.39 -0.59 66.65
C MET A 1 -4.68 -1.25 65.46
N ARG A 2 -5.38 -1.60 64.37
CA ARG A 2 -5.49 -0.81 63.11
C ARG A 2 -4.08 -0.59 62.50
N PHE A 3 -3.68 -1.12 61.35
CA PHE A 3 -4.35 -1.13 60.05
C PHE A 3 -3.81 -2.23 59.12
N ILE A 4 -4.75 -2.95 58.50
CA ILE A 4 -4.56 -3.68 57.23
C ILE A 4 -4.25 -2.67 56.12
N LYS A 5 -3.16 -2.91 55.37
CA LYS A 5 -2.92 -2.28 54.06
C LYS A 5 -2.88 -3.39 53.02
N THR A 6 -4.05 -3.83 52.58
CA THR A 6 -4.16 -4.62 51.36
C THR A 6 -4.00 -3.66 50.18
N ILE A 7 -2.83 -3.66 49.56
CA ILE A 7 -2.59 -2.95 48.31
C ILE A 7 -3.31 -3.77 47.22
N PHE A 8 -4.46 -3.28 46.80
CA PHE A 8 -5.18 -3.80 45.65
C PHE A 8 -4.47 -3.27 44.40
N SER A 9 -3.50 -4.04 43.88
CA SER A 9 -2.86 -3.76 42.61
C SER A 9 -3.88 -4.01 41.50
N LEU A 10 -4.54 -2.95 41.07
CA LEU A 10 -5.46 -2.96 39.94
C LEU A 10 -4.62 -3.13 38.66
N LEU A 11 -4.56 -4.37 38.15
CA LEU A 11 -3.98 -4.68 36.85
C LEU A 11 -4.93 -4.08 35.79
N LEU A 12 -4.63 -2.87 35.33
CA LEU A 12 -5.29 -2.31 34.15
C LEU A 12 -4.83 -3.16 32.95
N LEU A 13 -5.64 -4.14 32.55
CA LEU A 13 -5.66 -4.57 31.16
C LEU A 13 -6.14 -3.35 30.37
N ALA A 14 -5.19 -2.49 29.98
CA ALA A 14 -5.37 -1.74 28.77
C ALA A 14 -5.43 -2.78 27.65
N ALA A 15 -6.64 -3.28 27.37
CA ALA A 15 -6.95 -3.72 26.04
C ALA A 15 -6.70 -2.49 25.16
N CYS A 16 -5.46 -2.37 24.65
CA CYS A 16 -5.21 -1.53 23.51
C CYS A 16 -6.15 -2.09 22.44
N TRP A 17 -7.32 -1.46 22.29
CA TRP A 17 -8.00 -1.49 21.01
C TRP A 17 -6.98 -0.92 20.04
N GLY A 18 -6.27 -1.82 19.35
CA GLY A 18 -5.52 -1.47 18.17
C GLY A 18 -6.55 -0.93 17.20
N GLY A 19 -6.73 0.39 17.19
CA GLY A 19 -7.43 1.03 16.10
C GLY A 19 -6.63 0.68 14.86
N GLU A 20 -7.26 -0.03 13.92
CA GLU A 20 -6.68 -0.17 12.59
C GLU A 20 -6.44 1.25 12.05
N THR A 21 -5.19 1.57 11.70
CA THR A 21 -4.89 2.85 11.07
C THR A 21 -5.62 2.88 9.73
N LEU A 22 -6.47 3.89 9.54
CA LEU A 22 -7.11 4.12 8.25
C LEU A 22 -6.06 4.71 7.31
N GLY A 23 -5.53 3.88 6.43
CA GLY A 23 -4.50 4.25 5.46
C GLY A 23 -3.08 4.32 6.02
N GLN A 24 -2.19 4.89 5.22
CA GLN A 24 -0.78 5.06 5.54
C GLN A 24 -0.55 6.17 6.55
N LYS A 25 0.33 5.94 7.52
CA LYS A 25 0.79 6.93 8.48
C LYS A 25 2.15 7.46 8.03
N VAL A 26 2.26 8.78 7.92
CA VAL A 26 3.45 9.45 7.41
C VAL A 26 4.06 10.31 8.52
N ASN A 27 5.30 9.99 8.91
CA ASN A 27 6.08 10.75 9.86
C ASN A 27 7.18 11.53 9.10
N TYR A 28 7.22 12.84 9.31
CA TYR A 28 8.29 13.68 8.76
C TYR A 28 9.47 13.69 9.74
N LEU A 29 10.51 12.91 9.44
CA LEU A 29 11.72 12.87 10.26
C LEU A 29 12.59 14.11 10.05
N TYR A 30 12.56 14.65 8.82
CA TYR A 30 13.24 15.89 8.45
C TYR A 30 12.52 16.57 7.29
N ALA A 31 12.38 17.89 7.36
CA ALA A 31 11.82 18.72 6.29
C ALA A 31 12.69 19.97 6.13
N GLY A 32 13.64 19.91 5.19
CA GLY A 32 14.51 21.02 4.82
C GLY A 32 14.14 21.63 3.48
N HIS A 33 14.93 22.62 3.04
CA HIS A 33 14.70 23.31 1.77
C HIS A 33 14.92 22.39 0.55
N ASP A 34 15.97 21.56 0.58
CA ASP A 34 16.37 20.73 -0.57
C ASP A 34 16.10 19.23 -0.38
N SER A 35 15.71 18.82 0.82
CA SER A 35 15.44 17.41 1.13
C SER A 35 14.38 17.23 2.20
N THR A 36 13.61 16.16 2.05
CA THR A 36 12.62 15.71 3.04
C THR A 36 12.87 14.24 3.30
N VAL A 37 12.90 13.85 4.58
CA VAL A 37 13.01 12.46 5.01
C VAL A 37 11.69 12.07 5.66
N LEU A 38 11.09 11.03 5.10
CA LEU A 38 9.81 10.48 5.52
C LEU A 38 10.02 9.07 6.03
N GLU A 39 9.29 8.75 7.09
CA GLU A 39 9.00 7.37 7.50
C GLU A 39 7.53 7.12 7.20
N VAL A 40 7.23 6.02 6.51
CA VAL A 40 5.86 5.67 6.13
C VAL A 40 5.55 4.28 6.65
N GLU A 41 4.48 4.20 7.44
CA GLU A 41 3.93 2.98 8.01
C GLU A 41 2.62 2.65 7.30
N PHE A 42 2.49 1.41 6.81
CA PHE A 42 1.32 0.95 6.06
C PHE A 42 0.43 0.09 6.95
N PRO A 43 -0.91 0.10 6.73
CA PRO A 43 -1.80 -0.80 7.42
C PRO A 43 -1.55 -2.25 7.00
N SER A 44 -1.94 -3.21 7.85
CA SER A 44 -1.81 -4.63 7.53
C SER A 44 -2.65 -5.02 6.32
N VAL A 45 -2.10 -5.91 5.48
CA VAL A 45 -2.81 -6.49 4.34
C VAL A 45 -3.74 -7.62 4.78
N ARG A 46 -4.98 -7.62 4.31
CA ARG A 46 -5.91 -8.75 4.41
C ARG A 46 -5.97 -9.46 3.08
N LEU A 47 -5.90 -10.78 3.06
CA LEU A 47 -5.95 -11.57 1.83
C LEU A 47 -7.31 -12.26 1.73
N GLU A 48 -8.12 -11.86 0.76
CA GLU A 48 -9.46 -12.40 0.55
C GLU A 48 -9.42 -13.50 -0.54
N PRO A 49 -9.93 -14.71 -0.27
CA PRO A 49 -9.95 -15.76 -1.28
C PRO A 49 -10.96 -15.43 -2.39
N VAL A 50 -10.53 -15.62 -3.64
CA VAL A 50 -11.38 -15.45 -4.82
C VAL A 50 -11.07 -16.53 -5.85
N GLU A 51 -12.08 -17.00 -6.56
CA GLU A 51 -11.90 -17.94 -7.66
C GLU A 51 -11.72 -17.19 -8.98
N VAL A 52 -10.64 -17.51 -9.70
CA VAL A 52 -10.32 -16.91 -11.01
C VAL A 52 -9.96 -18.02 -11.98
N GLN A 53 -10.77 -18.18 -13.03
CA GLN A 53 -10.55 -19.21 -14.07
C GLN A 53 -10.36 -20.64 -13.50
N GLY A 54 -11.11 -20.99 -12.44
CA GLY A 54 -11.03 -22.30 -11.78
C GLY A 54 -9.83 -22.46 -10.83
N GLN A 55 -9.06 -21.40 -10.59
CA GLN A 55 -7.94 -21.38 -9.65
C GLN A 55 -8.32 -20.57 -8.41
N ARG A 56 -7.88 -21.05 -7.24
CA ARG A 56 -7.99 -20.30 -5.99
C ARG A 56 -6.89 -19.24 -5.93
N SER A 57 -7.30 -17.98 -5.98
CA SER A 57 -6.45 -16.80 -5.87
C SER A 57 -6.75 -16.01 -4.60
N LEU A 58 -5.89 -15.06 -4.29
CA LEU A 58 -6.00 -14.14 -3.17
C LEU A 58 -6.07 -12.70 -3.68
N LEU A 59 -7.01 -11.94 -3.18
CA LEU A 59 -7.14 -10.52 -3.43
C LEU A 59 -6.64 -9.77 -2.20
N PRO A 60 -5.53 -9.01 -2.30
CA PRO A 60 -5.06 -8.21 -1.19
C PRO A 60 -5.97 -7.01 -0.98
N TYR A 61 -6.31 -6.77 0.27
CA TYR A 61 -7.06 -5.62 0.73
C TYR A 61 -6.21 -4.85 1.75
N MET A 62 -6.00 -3.57 1.48
CA MET A 62 -5.45 -2.58 2.40
C MET A 62 -6.40 -1.38 2.50
N PRO A 63 -6.71 -0.90 3.71
CA PRO A 63 -7.52 0.32 3.92
C PRO A 63 -6.93 1.53 3.20
N GLU A 64 -7.78 2.34 2.55
CA GLU A 64 -7.39 3.51 1.74
C GLU A 64 -6.40 3.19 0.57
N GLY A 65 -6.17 1.91 0.29
CA GLY A 65 -5.36 1.49 -0.84
C GLY A 65 -6.01 1.89 -2.16
N ILE A 66 -5.19 2.34 -3.11
CA ILE A 66 -5.61 2.68 -4.46
C ILE A 66 -5.45 1.43 -5.33
N TYR A 67 -6.56 0.95 -5.88
CA TYR A 67 -6.60 -0.19 -6.79
C TYR A 67 -6.76 0.34 -8.21
N ARG A 68 -5.64 0.66 -8.84
CA ARG A 68 -5.62 1.06 -10.24
C ARG A 68 -4.39 0.50 -10.93
N GLN A 69 -4.59 -0.59 -11.62
CA GLN A 69 -3.59 -1.21 -12.48
C GLN A 69 -4.21 -1.66 -13.80
N GLU A 70 -3.37 -2.06 -14.74
CA GLU A 70 -3.82 -2.58 -16.03
C GLU A 70 -4.61 -3.88 -15.84
N ALA A 71 -5.61 -4.09 -16.70
CA ALA A 71 -6.41 -5.30 -16.65
C ALA A 71 -5.50 -6.52 -16.91
N GLY A 72 -5.58 -7.50 -16.03
CA GLY A 72 -4.77 -8.71 -16.13
C GLY A 72 -3.46 -8.69 -15.35
N ASP A 73 -3.04 -7.57 -14.80
CA ASP A 73 -1.89 -7.48 -13.89
C ASP A 73 -2.24 -7.87 -12.45
N PRO A 74 -1.27 -8.28 -11.60
CA PRO A 74 -1.52 -8.59 -10.19
C PRO A 74 -2.19 -7.44 -9.41
N ASP A 75 -3.42 -7.62 -8.93
CA ASP A 75 -4.22 -6.58 -8.27
C ASP A 75 -3.61 -6.20 -6.91
N LEU A 76 -2.63 -5.29 -6.91
CA LEU A 76 -1.91 -4.83 -5.72
C LEU A 76 -2.26 -3.37 -5.42
N PRO A 77 -2.78 -3.04 -4.22
CA PRO A 77 -3.00 -1.66 -3.82
C PRO A 77 -1.69 -0.90 -3.68
N ASN A 78 -1.74 0.38 -4.06
CA ASN A 78 -0.68 1.34 -3.81
C ASN A 78 -1.20 2.57 -3.04
N TYR A 79 -0.30 3.44 -2.62
CA TYR A 79 -0.62 4.70 -1.95
C TYR A 79 0.02 5.88 -2.67
N ALA A 80 -0.60 7.04 -2.53
CA ALA A 80 -0.14 8.29 -3.14
C ALA A 80 0.04 9.36 -2.06
N LEU A 81 1.22 9.98 -2.01
CA LEU A 81 1.51 11.09 -1.11
C LEU A 81 1.84 12.35 -1.93
N PRO A 82 1.00 13.40 -1.90
CA PRO A 82 1.29 14.65 -2.60
C PRO A 82 2.49 15.38 -1.97
N MET A 83 3.48 15.72 -2.78
CA MET A 83 4.67 16.47 -2.37
C MET A 83 4.70 17.83 -3.06
N LEU A 84 4.78 18.91 -2.28
CA LEU A 84 5.00 20.25 -2.80
C LEU A 84 6.46 20.40 -3.19
N MET A 85 6.71 20.99 -4.37
CA MET A 85 8.05 21.13 -4.93
C MET A 85 8.20 22.48 -5.62
N GLN A 86 9.44 22.89 -5.92
CA GLN A 86 9.68 24.03 -6.79
C GLN A 86 9.71 23.59 -8.27
N PRO A 87 9.10 24.36 -9.18
CA PRO A 87 9.14 24.05 -10.60
C PRO A 87 10.58 24.16 -11.13
N GLY A 88 10.93 23.30 -12.09
CA GLY A 88 12.25 23.32 -12.74
C GLY A 88 13.37 22.63 -11.96
N GLN A 89 13.11 22.14 -10.74
CA GLN A 89 14.05 21.31 -10.00
C GLN A 89 13.91 19.84 -10.37
N THR A 90 15.03 19.13 -10.47
CA THR A 90 15.03 17.67 -10.59
C THR A 90 14.98 17.06 -9.19
N ALA A 91 13.95 16.27 -8.93
CA ALA A 91 13.82 15.53 -7.68
C ALA A 91 13.97 14.03 -7.91
N SER A 92 14.73 13.40 -7.03
CA SER A 92 14.86 11.94 -6.94
C SER A 92 14.38 11.46 -5.59
N VAL A 93 13.96 10.20 -5.54
CA VAL A 93 13.62 9.50 -4.31
C VAL A 93 14.60 8.35 -4.12
N ARG A 94 14.98 8.10 -2.86
CA ARG A 94 15.76 6.93 -2.48
C ARG A 94 15.21 6.35 -1.19
N ILE A 95 15.22 5.04 -1.09
CA ILE A 95 14.86 4.32 0.12
C ILE A 95 16.08 4.30 1.04
N LEU A 96 15.93 4.77 2.27
CA LEU A 96 17.01 4.75 3.28
C LEU A 96 16.98 3.47 4.11
N SER A 97 15.78 2.98 4.40
CA SER A 97 15.50 1.76 5.15
C SER A 97 14.15 1.22 4.68
N MET A 98 13.98 -0.09 4.76
CA MET A 98 12.74 -0.77 4.43
C MET A 98 12.66 -2.07 5.21
N GLU A 99 11.47 -2.37 5.73
CA GLU A 99 11.14 -3.64 6.37
C GLU A 99 10.08 -4.33 5.52
N LEU A 100 10.30 -5.61 5.19
CA LEU A 100 9.44 -6.39 4.32
C LEU A 100 9.26 -7.79 4.89
N ASP A 101 8.02 -8.25 4.90
CA ASP A 101 7.67 -9.63 5.14
C ASP A 101 7.45 -10.37 3.81
N THR A 102 7.89 -11.62 3.75
CA THR A 102 7.70 -12.48 2.57
C THR A 102 6.63 -13.54 2.85
N VAL A 103 5.62 -13.61 1.99
CA VAL A 103 4.55 -14.61 2.08
C VAL A 103 4.66 -15.56 0.86
N PRO A 104 5.18 -16.79 1.03
CA PRO A 104 5.34 -17.72 -0.09
C PRO A 104 4.03 -18.45 -0.43
N GLY A 105 3.98 -19.01 -1.63
CA GLY A 105 2.91 -19.90 -2.08
C GLY A 105 1.59 -19.19 -2.38
N VAL A 106 1.61 -17.88 -2.64
CA VAL A 106 0.42 -17.08 -2.91
C VAL A 106 0.18 -16.92 -4.40
N LEU A 107 -1.08 -16.98 -4.82
CA LEU A 107 -1.50 -16.61 -6.17
C LEU A 107 -2.37 -15.36 -6.06
N ILE A 108 -1.82 -14.20 -6.43
CA ILE A 108 -2.58 -12.95 -6.44
C ILE A 108 -3.59 -12.97 -7.59
N ALA A 109 -4.78 -12.43 -7.35
CA ALA A 109 -5.81 -12.29 -8.37
C ALA A 109 -5.46 -11.15 -9.34
N PRO A 110 -5.83 -11.24 -10.63
CA PRO A 110 -5.56 -10.17 -11.58
C PRO A 110 -6.58 -9.03 -11.41
N SER A 111 -6.12 -7.82 -11.70
CA SER A 111 -6.89 -6.59 -11.73
C SER A 111 -7.94 -6.65 -12.83
N ARG A 112 -9.12 -6.08 -12.55
CA ARG A 112 -10.17 -5.85 -13.55
C ARG A 112 -9.89 -4.66 -14.45
N GLY A 113 -8.82 -3.92 -14.19
CA GLY A 113 -8.52 -2.67 -14.87
C GLY A 113 -9.43 -1.53 -14.46
N MET A 114 -9.38 -0.44 -15.24
CA MET A 114 -10.26 0.70 -15.05
C MET A 114 -11.68 0.37 -15.53
N LEU A 115 -12.65 0.44 -14.61
CA LEU A 115 -14.07 0.29 -14.91
C LEU A 115 -14.75 1.66 -14.99
N ILE A 116 -15.59 1.84 -16.00
CA ILE A 116 -16.44 3.04 -16.11
C ILE A 116 -17.69 2.86 -15.24
N ARG A 117 -18.28 3.97 -14.78
CA ARG A 117 -19.41 3.96 -13.83
C ARG A 117 -20.68 3.24 -14.33
N THR A 118 -20.81 3.03 -15.64
CA THR A 118 -21.95 2.34 -16.25
C THR A 118 -21.80 0.82 -16.27
N VAL A 119 -20.62 0.29 -15.91
CA VAL A 119 -20.35 -1.14 -15.87
C VAL A 119 -20.48 -1.64 -14.44
N ASP A 120 -21.27 -2.69 -14.24
CA ASP A 120 -21.36 -3.40 -12.96
C ASP A 120 -20.07 -4.21 -12.73
N PRO A 121 -19.26 -3.91 -11.69
CA PRO A 121 -18.02 -4.62 -11.42
C PRO A 121 -18.18 -6.13 -11.17
N SER A 122 -19.36 -6.58 -10.74
CA SER A 122 -19.65 -8.00 -10.52
C SER A 122 -19.69 -8.80 -11.81
N THR A 123 -20.03 -8.15 -12.93
CA THR A 123 -20.14 -8.77 -14.26
C THR A 123 -18.80 -8.88 -14.98
N VAL A 124 -17.76 -8.17 -14.51
CA VAL A 124 -16.43 -8.16 -15.14
C VAL A 124 -15.60 -9.31 -14.58
N VAL A 125 -15.30 -10.27 -15.46
CA VAL A 125 -14.44 -11.41 -15.16
C VAL A 125 -12.98 -10.98 -15.02
N ARG A 126 -12.28 -11.65 -14.11
CA ARG A 126 -10.83 -11.56 -13.92
C ARG A 126 -10.14 -12.53 -14.86
N ILE A 127 -9.11 -12.06 -15.56
CA ILE A 127 -8.35 -12.85 -16.55
C ILE A 127 -6.86 -12.64 -16.25
N PHE A 128 -6.07 -13.71 -16.15
CA PHE A 128 -4.63 -13.59 -15.98
C PHE A 128 -3.97 -13.01 -17.24
N GLY A 129 -3.22 -11.92 -17.07
CA GLY A 129 -2.49 -11.25 -18.14
C GLY A 129 -1.07 -11.79 -18.35
N PRO A 130 -0.33 -11.23 -19.31
CA PRO A 130 1.04 -11.65 -19.64
C PRO A 130 2.03 -11.49 -18.48
N SER A 131 1.80 -10.53 -17.58
CA SER A 131 2.64 -10.28 -16.39
C SER A 131 2.79 -11.51 -15.50
N TYR A 132 1.82 -12.44 -15.50
CA TYR A 132 1.88 -13.68 -14.72
C TYR A 132 2.92 -14.68 -15.21
N THR A 133 3.54 -14.43 -16.37
CA THR A 133 4.64 -15.25 -16.90
C THR A 133 6.02 -14.66 -16.64
N ASN A 134 6.08 -13.46 -16.05
CA ASN A 134 7.34 -12.76 -15.77
C ASN A 134 7.93 -13.22 -14.43
N ASP A 135 9.17 -13.74 -14.45
CA ASP A 135 9.94 -14.01 -13.22
C ASP A 135 10.61 -12.72 -12.73
N GLY A 136 9.79 -11.83 -12.17
CA GLY A 136 10.23 -10.55 -11.61
C GLY A 136 9.22 -10.00 -10.61
N LEU A 137 9.68 -9.07 -9.77
CA LEU A 137 8.78 -8.36 -8.86
C LEU A 137 7.91 -7.38 -9.64
N PHE A 138 6.62 -7.41 -9.35
CA PHE A 138 5.63 -6.48 -9.86
C PHE A 138 4.92 -5.79 -8.69
N PRO A 139 4.82 -4.45 -8.67
CA PRO A 139 5.59 -3.52 -9.51
C PRO A 139 7.09 -3.61 -9.19
N THR A 140 7.94 -3.26 -10.16
CA THR A 140 9.40 -3.35 -10.01
C THR A 140 9.95 -2.35 -8.99
N GLN A 141 9.37 -1.15 -8.93
CA GLN A 141 9.78 -0.10 -8.00
C GLN A 141 8.86 -0.08 -6.78
N SER A 142 9.44 0.14 -5.60
CA SER A 142 8.65 0.31 -4.36
C SER A 142 8.22 1.76 -4.14
N VAL A 143 8.89 2.71 -4.80
CA VAL A 143 8.56 4.14 -4.72
C VAL A 143 8.98 4.87 -5.99
N GLU A 144 8.13 5.76 -6.48
CA GLU A 144 8.44 6.63 -7.61
C GLU A 144 7.68 7.95 -7.55
N PHE A 145 8.16 8.97 -8.28
CA PHE A 145 7.37 10.18 -8.47
C PHE A 145 6.51 10.07 -9.73
N ALA A 146 5.21 10.28 -9.57
CA ALA A 146 4.29 10.49 -10.68
C ALA A 146 4.64 11.77 -11.47
N ALA A 147 3.93 11.96 -12.58
CA ALA A 147 4.01 13.17 -13.38
C ALA A 147 3.73 14.42 -12.51
N PRO A 148 4.47 15.53 -12.75
CA PRO A 148 4.22 16.77 -12.04
C PRO A 148 2.87 17.38 -12.40
N TYR A 149 2.33 18.14 -11.46
CA TYR A 149 1.07 18.85 -11.62
C TYR A 149 1.14 20.25 -10.98
N TRP A 150 0.24 21.11 -11.46
CA TRP A 150 -0.07 22.39 -10.82
C TRP A 150 -1.44 22.29 -10.17
N GLN A 151 -1.52 22.59 -8.89
CA GLN A 151 -2.77 22.75 -8.16
C GLN A 151 -2.92 24.22 -7.76
N GLY A 152 -3.62 24.99 -8.61
CA GLY A 152 -3.64 26.44 -8.50
C GLY A 152 -2.24 27.01 -8.73
N THR A 153 -1.70 27.74 -7.74
CA THR A 153 -0.34 28.31 -7.77
C THR A 153 0.73 27.36 -7.22
N ASN A 154 0.34 26.19 -6.72
CA ASN A 154 1.28 25.24 -6.12
C ASN A 154 1.74 24.21 -7.14
N TYR A 155 3.05 24.03 -7.27
CA TYR A 155 3.65 22.96 -8.05
C TYR A 155 3.92 21.75 -7.15
N GLY A 156 3.63 20.55 -7.65
CA GLY A 156 3.86 19.33 -6.89
C GLY A 156 4.01 18.09 -7.75
N ARG A 157 4.46 17.02 -7.10
CA ARG A 157 4.52 15.67 -7.66
C ARG A 157 3.94 14.72 -6.62
N SER A 158 3.20 13.72 -7.08
CA SER A 158 2.71 12.68 -6.17
C SER A 158 3.77 11.59 -6.04
N LEU A 159 4.16 11.27 -4.81
CA LEU A 159 5.00 10.12 -4.51
C LEU A 159 4.12 8.87 -4.47
N GLN A 160 4.28 7.98 -5.45
CA GLN A 160 3.63 6.68 -5.49
C GLN A 160 4.43 5.72 -4.63
N LEU A 161 3.74 5.02 -3.73
CA LEU A 161 4.30 4.09 -2.76
C LEU A 161 3.66 2.73 -3.00
N TYR A 162 4.48 1.72 -3.25
CA TYR A 162 4.06 0.36 -3.56
C TYR A 162 4.49 -0.57 -2.41
N PRO A 163 3.66 -0.70 -1.35
CA PRO A 163 4.01 -1.50 -0.17
C PRO A 163 3.96 -3.01 -0.44
N LEU A 164 3.28 -3.43 -1.51
CA LEU A 164 3.18 -4.82 -1.92
C LEU A 164 3.89 -5.03 -3.25
N GLN A 165 4.71 -6.08 -3.30
CA GLN A 165 5.34 -6.56 -4.53
C GLN A 165 5.10 -8.06 -4.65
N TYR A 166 4.88 -8.54 -5.86
CA TYR A 166 4.55 -9.93 -6.14
C TYR A 166 5.43 -10.47 -7.27
N ASN A 167 5.93 -11.70 -7.11
CA ASN A 167 6.56 -12.45 -8.18
C ASN A 167 5.61 -13.58 -8.65
N PRO A 168 5.02 -13.46 -9.85
CA PRO A 168 4.05 -14.43 -10.35
C PRO A 168 4.55 -15.86 -10.58
N VAL A 169 5.86 -16.01 -10.86
CA VAL A 169 6.48 -17.31 -11.16
C VAL A 169 6.94 -18.00 -9.89
N LYS A 170 7.56 -17.26 -8.97
CA LYS A 170 8.14 -17.83 -7.74
C LYS A 170 7.11 -18.13 -6.65
N ARG A 171 5.96 -17.46 -6.67
CA ARG A 171 4.84 -17.57 -5.72
C ARG A 171 5.26 -17.55 -4.25
#